data_AF-A0A2E1JZA2-F1
#
_entry.id   AF-A0A2E1JZA2-F1
#
_cell.length_a   1.000
_cell.length_b   1.000
_cell.length_c   1.000
_cell.angle_alpha   90.00
_cell.angle_beta   90.00
_cell.angle_gamma   90.00
#
_symmetry.space_group_name_H-M   'P 1'
#
loop_
_entity.id
_entity.type
_entity.pdbx_description
1 polymer ?
#
loop_
_entity_poly.entity_id
_entity_poly.type
_entity_poly.pdbx_seq_one_letter_code
_entity_poly.pdbx_strand_id
1 'polypeptide(L)'
;MIDARLTVIKGMFMIKHRQLSRSMFNRQNLQNQALLIHINTVYKAVHLLLLSCIAYNSSYLYTIFQELEQANQNNQEIVVNVNNNGQASGVPAKQSGTATQTKKANKTESVSMATPASAVEKKSAQASTTAPAEEPNTNPTTHKVEMLNNSPDGAMVFNPGYIHIKTGDSIEFQPVSYGHNVQTPEEVIGNGNAIPSGAEPFKGAMNEKLIVKFTKPGVYLYICNYHYIVGHVGVIQVGNNSGNLDDVRKAGEVLKGKIFSHPERVDQYLDMVKVF
;
A
#
# COMPACT_ATOMS: atom_id res chain seq x y z
N MET A 1 51.69 18.78 74.40
CA MET A 1 50.75 19.87 74.02
C MET A 1 50.70 20.13 72.52
N ILE A 2 51.83 20.11 71.79
CA ILE A 2 51.89 20.47 70.37
C ILE A 2 51.08 19.50 69.48
N ASP A 3 51.19 18.19 69.72
CA ASP A 3 50.58 17.13 68.88
C ASP A 3 49.05 17.16 68.86
N ALA A 4 48.44 17.54 70.00
CA ALA A 4 47.00 17.74 70.10
C ALA A 4 46.53 18.87 69.18
N ARG A 5 47.27 19.98 69.11
CA ARG A 5 46.96 21.10 68.19
C ARG A 5 47.15 20.69 66.72
N LEU A 6 48.21 19.94 66.40
CA LEU A 6 48.46 19.46 65.04
C LEU A 6 47.37 18.49 64.55
N THR A 7 46.87 17.63 65.44
CA THR A 7 45.78 16.69 65.17
C THR A 7 44.46 17.42 64.87
N VAL A 8 44.10 18.43 65.68
CA VAL A 8 42.92 19.28 65.43
C VAL A 8 43.01 20.00 64.08
N ILE A 9 44.17 20.58 63.74
CA ILE A 9 44.38 21.26 62.45
C ILE A 9 44.21 20.29 61.27
N LYS A 10 44.79 19.09 61.35
CA LYS A 10 44.58 18.04 60.32
C LYS A 10 43.11 17.63 60.19
N GLY A 11 42.39 17.50 61.31
CA GLY A 11 40.95 17.21 61.33
C GLY A 11 40.13 18.31 60.65
N MET A 12 40.38 19.58 60.98
CA MET A 12 39.70 20.73 60.36
C MET A 12 39.97 20.80 58.84
N PHE A 13 41.19 20.53 58.41
CA PHE A 13 41.54 20.49 56.98
C PHE A 13 40.80 19.37 56.24
N MET A 14 40.77 18.15 56.81
CA MET A 14 40.01 17.01 56.27
C MET A 14 38.50 17.29 56.17
N ILE A 15 37.90 17.90 57.20
CA ILE A 15 36.49 18.28 57.19
C ILE A 15 36.20 19.31 56.10
N LYS A 16 37.02 20.38 56.01
CA LYS A 16 36.85 21.44 55.00
C LYS A 16 37.03 20.91 53.57
N HIS A 17 38.03 20.04 53.34
CA HIS A 17 38.23 19.37 52.06
C HIS A 17 37.02 18.47 51.67
N ARG A 18 36.49 17.70 52.63
CA ARG A 18 35.31 16.84 52.42
C ARG A 18 34.03 17.65 52.13
N GLN A 19 33.88 18.83 52.74
CA GLN A 19 32.78 19.77 52.44
C GLN A 19 32.92 20.39 51.04
N LEU A 20 34.12 20.82 50.64
CA LEU A 20 34.38 21.39 49.31
C LEU A 20 34.21 20.35 48.19
N SER A 21 34.68 19.12 48.39
CA SER A 21 34.46 18.01 47.45
C SER A 21 32.96 17.74 47.24
N ARG A 22 32.17 17.70 48.33
CA ARG A 22 30.72 17.54 48.26
C ARG A 22 30.02 18.70 47.55
N SER A 23 30.42 19.95 47.79
CA SER A 23 29.77 21.10 47.14
C SER A 23 30.09 21.22 45.65
N MET A 24 31.30 20.84 45.22
CA MET A 24 31.64 20.75 43.79
C MET A 24 30.85 19.65 43.07
N PHE A 25 30.77 18.44 43.65
CA PHE A 25 30.00 17.33 43.08
C PHE A 25 28.51 17.70 42.93
N ASN A 26 27.93 18.35 43.94
CA ASN A 26 26.52 18.77 43.89
C ASN A 26 26.27 19.86 42.83
N ARG A 27 27.23 20.78 42.62
CA ARG A 27 27.16 21.77 41.53
C ARG A 27 27.22 21.11 40.14
N GLN A 28 28.13 20.15 39.94
CA GLN A 28 28.22 19.42 38.67
C GLN A 28 26.94 18.63 38.37
N ASN A 29 26.35 17.97 39.37
CA ASN A 29 25.09 17.25 39.20
C ASN A 29 23.93 18.20 38.81
N LEU A 30 23.82 19.37 39.45
CA LEU A 30 22.82 20.40 39.11
C LEU A 30 23.04 20.97 37.70
N GLN A 31 24.29 21.21 37.28
CA GLN A 31 24.61 21.66 35.93
C GLN A 31 24.23 20.60 34.87
N ASN A 32 24.49 19.33 35.14
CA ASN A 32 24.11 18.22 34.25
C ASN A 32 22.59 18.08 34.14
N GLN A 33 21.84 18.20 35.24
CA GLN A 33 20.37 18.18 35.21
C GLN A 33 19.79 19.38 34.44
N ALA A 34 20.32 20.59 34.64
CA ALA A 34 19.91 21.77 33.87
C ALA A 34 20.15 21.56 32.36
N LEU A 35 21.32 21.04 31.97
CA LEU A 35 21.64 20.73 30.58
C LEU A 35 20.66 19.72 29.96
N LEU A 36 20.32 18.64 30.68
CA LEU A 36 19.33 17.65 30.23
C LEU A 36 17.92 18.24 30.10
N ILE A 37 17.51 19.15 30.99
CA ILE A 37 16.23 19.86 30.89
C ILE A 37 16.21 20.74 29.63
N HIS A 38 17.29 21.48 29.35
CA HIS A 38 17.40 22.29 28.13
C HIS A 38 17.35 21.43 26.86
N ILE A 39 18.11 20.33 26.78
CA ILE A 39 18.09 19.41 25.63
C ILE A 39 16.68 18.85 25.38
N ASN A 40 16.01 18.36 26.43
CA ASN A 40 14.65 17.83 26.32
C ASN A 40 13.63 18.91 25.91
N THR A 41 13.83 20.16 26.33
CA THR A 41 12.97 21.29 25.95
C THR A 41 13.16 21.66 24.47
N VAL A 42 14.41 21.74 24.00
CA VAL A 42 14.72 21.98 22.58
C VAL A 42 14.18 20.85 21.69
N TYR A 43 14.37 19.58 22.09
CA TYR A 43 13.84 18.45 21.33
C TYR A 43 12.31 18.50 21.20
N LYS A 44 11.59 18.79 22.29
CA LYS A 44 10.13 18.98 22.26
C LYS A 44 9.70 20.15 21.37
N ALA A 45 10.41 21.27 21.41
CA ALA A 45 10.12 22.42 20.55
C ALA A 45 10.32 22.10 19.06
N VAL A 46 11.44 21.45 18.70
CA VAL A 46 11.71 21.00 17.32
C VAL A 46 10.68 19.96 16.85
N HIS A 47 10.30 19.01 17.70
CA HIS A 47 9.30 17.99 17.38
C HIS A 47 7.90 18.59 17.17
N LEU A 48 7.47 19.52 18.04
CA LEU A 48 6.21 20.28 17.85
C LEU A 48 6.22 21.10 16.57
N LEU A 49 7.36 21.74 16.24
CA LEU A 49 7.49 22.53 15.02
C LEU A 49 7.44 21.63 13.77
N LEU A 50 8.11 20.48 13.77
CA LEU A 50 8.00 19.48 12.71
C LEU A 50 6.56 18.95 12.54
N LEU A 51 5.87 18.61 13.64
CA LEU A 51 4.47 18.21 13.61
C LEU A 51 3.57 19.32 13.05
N SER A 52 3.82 20.59 13.40
CA SER A 52 3.09 21.72 12.84
C SER A 52 3.34 21.90 11.33
N CYS A 53 4.57 21.69 10.85
CA CYS A 53 4.89 21.71 9.43
C CYS A 53 4.20 20.57 8.67
N ILE A 54 4.18 19.35 9.25
CA ILE A 54 3.46 18.20 8.65
C ILE A 54 1.96 18.49 8.60
N ALA A 55 1.36 18.98 9.68
CA ALA A 55 -0.06 19.32 9.73
C ALA A 55 -0.44 20.44 8.75
N TYR A 56 0.39 21.49 8.63
CA TYR A 56 0.17 22.62 7.72
C TYR A 56 0.24 22.18 6.26
N ASN A 57 1.30 21.44 5.87
CA ASN A 57 1.41 20.89 4.52
C ASN A 57 0.30 19.87 4.22
N SER A 58 -0.05 19.00 5.18
CA SER A 58 -1.15 18.04 5.00
C SER A 58 -2.51 18.73 4.85
N SER A 59 -2.74 19.84 5.53
CA SER A 59 -3.99 20.62 5.41
C SER A 59 -4.07 21.32 4.05
N TYR A 60 -2.97 21.93 3.61
CA TYR A 60 -2.87 22.61 2.30
C TYR A 60 -2.99 21.63 1.13
N LEU A 61 -2.36 20.45 1.23
CA LEU A 61 -2.52 19.37 0.26
C LEU A 61 -3.94 18.77 0.29
N TYR A 62 -4.59 18.69 1.46
CA TYR A 62 -5.97 18.22 1.57
C TYR A 62 -6.97 19.18 0.93
N THR A 63 -6.80 20.51 1.07
CA THR A 63 -7.62 21.49 0.35
C THR A 63 -7.41 21.41 -1.16
N ILE A 64 -6.17 21.29 -1.63
CA ILE A 64 -5.88 21.10 -3.06
C ILE A 64 -6.48 19.78 -3.58
N PHE A 65 -6.41 18.70 -2.79
CA PHE A 65 -6.99 17.41 -3.16
C PHE A 65 -8.54 17.46 -3.22
N GLN A 66 -9.18 18.14 -2.27
CA GLN A 66 -10.63 18.41 -2.29
C GLN A 66 -11.04 19.23 -3.52
N GLU A 67 -10.32 20.30 -3.85
CA GLU A 67 -10.59 21.12 -5.03
C GLU A 67 -10.38 20.36 -6.34
N LEU A 68 -9.31 19.54 -6.44
CA LEU A 68 -9.05 18.69 -7.60
C LEU A 68 -10.09 17.58 -7.77
N GLU A 69 -10.51 16.92 -6.68
CA GLU A 69 -11.55 15.88 -6.74
C GLU A 69 -12.92 16.49 -7.07
N GLN A 70 -13.23 17.68 -6.55
CA GLN A 70 -14.45 18.41 -6.92
C GLN A 70 -14.41 18.89 -8.39
N ALA A 71 -13.25 19.25 -8.94
CA ALA A 71 -13.09 19.59 -10.35
C ALA A 71 -13.26 18.35 -11.26
N ASN A 72 -12.62 17.24 -10.87
CA ASN A 72 -12.72 15.92 -11.51
C ASN A 72 -14.18 15.45 -11.61
N GLN A 73 -14.91 15.48 -10.50
CA GLN A 73 -16.34 15.09 -10.46
C GLN A 73 -17.26 15.99 -11.31
N ASN A 74 -16.87 17.23 -11.61
CA ASN A 74 -17.65 18.16 -12.43
C ASN A 74 -17.19 18.25 -13.89
N ASN A 75 -16.13 17.52 -14.28
CA ASN A 75 -15.54 17.53 -15.62
C ASN A 75 -15.27 18.97 -16.16
N GLN A 76 -14.74 19.83 -15.28
CA GLN A 76 -14.31 21.20 -15.59
C GLN A 76 -12.78 21.24 -15.69
N GLU A 77 -12.25 21.62 -16.86
CA GLU A 77 -10.81 21.77 -17.06
C GLU A 77 -10.29 23.05 -16.36
N ILE A 78 -9.65 22.89 -15.19
CA ILE A 78 -9.04 24.01 -14.47
C ILE A 78 -7.64 24.30 -15.03
N VAL A 79 -7.57 25.30 -15.91
CA VAL A 79 -6.31 25.85 -16.42
C VAL A 79 -5.65 26.72 -15.34
N VAL A 80 -4.75 26.13 -14.54
CA VAL A 80 -3.99 26.86 -13.50
C VAL A 80 -2.87 27.68 -14.13
N ASN A 81 -3.19 28.91 -14.55
CA ASN A 81 -2.19 29.89 -14.98
C ASN A 81 -1.38 30.43 -13.79
N VAL A 82 -0.26 29.76 -13.47
CA VAL A 82 0.71 30.26 -12.50
C VAL A 82 1.51 31.41 -13.12
N ASN A 83 1.35 32.61 -12.57
CA ASN A 83 2.24 33.74 -12.84
C ASN A 83 3.36 33.80 -11.77
N ASN A 84 4.50 34.39 -12.11
CA ASN A 84 5.74 34.33 -11.30
C ASN A 84 5.67 35.06 -9.94
N ASN A 85 4.53 35.66 -9.57
CA ASN A 85 4.31 36.31 -8.28
C ASN A 85 3.37 35.51 -7.34
N GLY A 86 2.94 34.30 -7.72
CA GLY A 86 2.31 33.36 -6.79
C GLY A 86 0.85 33.66 -6.42
N GLN A 87 0.11 34.39 -7.25
CA GLN A 87 -1.34 34.58 -7.08
C GLN A 87 -2.12 33.98 -8.25
N ALA A 88 -2.83 32.88 -7.96
CA ALA A 88 -3.83 32.31 -8.85
C ALA A 88 -5.18 33.03 -8.69
N SER A 89 -5.90 33.24 -9.79
CA SER A 89 -7.28 33.74 -9.79
C SER A 89 -8.03 33.13 -10.97
N GLY A 90 -9.15 32.47 -10.70
CA GLY A 90 -9.88 31.67 -11.69
C GLY A 90 -10.94 32.48 -12.44
N VAL A 91 -11.08 32.22 -13.74
CA VAL A 91 -12.18 32.73 -14.59
C VAL A 91 -12.75 31.54 -15.38
N PRO A 92 -14.07 31.27 -15.35
CA PRO A 92 -14.64 30.10 -15.99
C PRO A 92 -14.70 30.23 -17.51
N ALA A 93 -14.24 29.19 -18.23
CA ALA A 93 -14.39 29.08 -19.67
C ALA A 93 -15.82 28.65 -20.05
N LYS A 94 -16.43 29.34 -21.01
CA LYS A 94 -17.81 29.08 -21.43
C LYS A 94 -17.86 28.05 -22.57
N GLN A 95 -18.56 26.94 -22.37
CA GLN A 95 -18.69 25.87 -23.36
C GLN A 95 -19.37 26.34 -24.65
N SER A 96 -18.90 25.80 -25.78
CA SER A 96 -19.64 25.68 -27.03
C SER A 96 -19.26 24.33 -27.66
N GLY A 97 -20.21 23.39 -27.73
CA GLY A 97 -19.99 22.09 -28.36
C GLY A 97 -20.54 22.04 -29.77
N THR A 98 -20.26 20.95 -30.50
CA THR A 98 -21.18 20.31 -31.46
C THR A 98 -20.65 18.89 -31.74
N ALA A 99 -21.53 17.90 -31.78
CA ALA A 99 -21.18 16.53 -32.16
C ALA A 99 -21.45 16.27 -33.66
N THR A 100 -20.78 15.29 -34.25
CA THR A 100 -21.22 14.68 -35.52
C THR A 100 -20.77 13.22 -35.59
N GLN A 101 -21.69 12.34 -35.97
CA GLN A 101 -21.42 10.93 -36.28
C GLN A 101 -21.24 10.78 -37.80
N THR A 102 -20.40 9.84 -38.23
CA THR A 102 -20.45 9.30 -39.61
C THR A 102 -20.27 7.78 -39.61
N LYS A 103 -21.31 7.06 -40.03
CA LYS A 103 -21.20 5.65 -40.47
C LYS A 103 -20.96 5.61 -41.97
N LYS A 104 -20.12 4.68 -42.45
CA LYS A 104 -20.39 3.98 -43.72
C LYS A 104 -19.68 2.63 -43.82
N ALA A 105 -20.33 1.70 -44.51
CA ALA A 105 -19.76 0.45 -45.02
C ALA A 105 -19.17 0.68 -46.44
N ASN A 106 -18.65 -0.27 -47.22
CA ASN A 106 -18.90 -1.72 -47.28
C ASN A 106 -17.88 -2.49 -48.15
N LYS A 107 -18.07 -3.82 -48.25
CA LYS A 107 -17.62 -4.78 -49.30
C LYS A 107 -16.23 -5.44 -49.09
N THR A 108 -16.09 -6.77 -48.85
CA THR A 108 -16.21 -7.99 -49.73
C THR A 108 -15.18 -7.98 -50.89
N GLU A 109 -14.52 -9.04 -51.39
CA GLU A 109 -14.66 -10.53 -51.46
C GLU A 109 -13.25 -11.23 -51.34
N SER A 110 -12.99 -12.55 -51.15
CA SER A 110 -13.67 -13.76 -50.58
C SER A 110 -12.75 -15.03 -50.68
N VAL A 111 -13.13 -16.22 -50.14
CA VAL A 111 -12.63 -17.62 -50.49
C VAL A 111 -11.20 -18.02 -49.98
N SER A 112 -10.78 -19.26 -49.59
CA SER A 112 -11.37 -20.64 -49.45
C SER A 112 -10.68 -21.53 -48.37
N MET A 113 -11.46 -22.50 -47.84
CA MET A 113 -11.18 -23.85 -47.27
C MET A 113 -9.75 -24.48 -47.27
N ALA A 114 -9.41 -25.22 -46.17
CA ALA A 114 -9.09 -26.68 -46.13
C ALA A 114 -8.06 -27.12 -45.05
N THR A 115 -8.36 -28.22 -44.33
CA THR A 115 -7.50 -29.03 -43.42
C THR A 115 -7.17 -30.39 -44.11
N PRO A 116 -6.50 -31.45 -43.54
CA PRO A 116 -6.12 -31.71 -42.12
C PRO A 116 -4.80 -32.50 -41.81
N ALA A 117 -4.63 -32.84 -40.52
CA ALA A 117 -4.14 -34.12 -39.95
C ALA A 117 -2.66 -34.35 -39.53
N SER A 118 -2.53 -35.13 -38.43
CA SER A 118 -1.39 -35.88 -37.83
C SER A 118 -0.13 -35.09 -37.37
N ALA A 119 0.43 -35.17 -36.15
CA ALA A 119 0.47 -36.12 -35.00
C ALA A 119 1.58 -37.19 -35.02
N VAL A 120 2.38 -37.29 -33.94
CA VAL A 120 2.99 -38.53 -33.33
C VAL A 120 3.78 -38.20 -32.01
N GLU A 121 3.99 -39.24 -31.21
CA GLU A 121 4.55 -39.46 -29.85
C GLU A 121 5.82 -38.69 -29.36
N LYS A 122 6.21 -38.54 -28.06
CA LYS A 122 5.85 -39.08 -26.70
C LYS A 122 6.93 -40.00 -26.03
N LYS A 123 7.62 -39.50 -24.98
CA LYS A 123 8.39 -40.25 -23.94
C LYS A 123 8.67 -39.30 -22.75
N SER A 124 8.17 -39.48 -21.52
CA SER A 124 8.40 -40.52 -20.49
C SER A 124 9.82 -40.46 -19.87
N ALA A 125 10.05 -40.36 -18.54
CA ALA A 125 9.17 -40.09 -17.38
C ALA A 125 10.03 -39.81 -16.11
N GLN A 126 9.42 -39.31 -15.02
CA GLN A 126 9.68 -39.71 -13.62
C GLN A 126 8.55 -39.15 -12.74
N ALA A 127 8.02 -39.91 -11.78
CA ALA A 127 6.94 -39.45 -10.89
C ALA A 127 7.45 -38.99 -9.52
N SER A 128 6.84 -37.93 -8.99
CA SER A 128 6.82 -37.59 -7.57
C SER A 128 5.36 -37.40 -7.14
N THR A 129 5.01 -37.71 -5.90
CA THR A 129 3.62 -37.72 -5.42
C THR A 129 3.12 -36.32 -5.07
N THR A 130 2.92 -35.50 -6.11
CA THR A 130 2.19 -34.23 -6.01
C THR A 130 0.70 -34.50 -5.82
N ALA A 131 -0.02 -33.61 -5.11
CA ALA A 131 -1.47 -33.51 -5.26
C ALA A 131 -1.84 -33.31 -6.75
N PRO A 132 -3.02 -33.74 -7.22
CA PRO A 132 -3.38 -33.66 -8.63
C PRO A 132 -3.15 -32.27 -9.21
N ALA A 133 -2.26 -32.17 -10.21
CA ALA A 133 -2.01 -30.92 -10.90
C ALA A 133 -3.31 -30.52 -11.62
N GLU A 134 -3.91 -29.41 -11.20
CA GLU A 134 -5.19 -28.96 -11.72
C GLU A 134 -5.02 -28.60 -13.21
N GLU A 135 -5.64 -29.42 -14.08
CA GLU A 135 -5.55 -29.29 -15.54
C GLU A 135 -5.86 -27.84 -15.96
N PRO A 136 -4.99 -27.18 -16.76
CA PRO A 136 -5.18 -25.79 -17.11
C PRO A 136 -6.47 -25.60 -17.90
N ASN A 137 -7.22 -24.54 -17.58
CA ASN A 137 -8.53 -24.29 -18.20
C ASN A 137 -8.42 -24.29 -19.74
N THR A 138 -9.10 -25.24 -20.38
CA THR A 138 -9.10 -25.42 -21.84
C THR A 138 -9.75 -24.26 -22.59
N ASN A 139 -10.54 -23.43 -21.89
CA ASN A 139 -11.14 -22.21 -22.43
C ASN A 139 -10.93 -21.05 -21.42
N PRO A 140 -9.73 -20.45 -21.37
CA PRO A 140 -9.41 -19.36 -20.43
C PRO A 140 -10.39 -18.19 -20.52
N THR A 141 -10.88 -17.73 -19.37
CA THR A 141 -11.83 -16.61 -19.27
C THR A 141 -11.15 -15.39 -18.65
N THR A 142 -11.49 -14.19 -19.15
CA THR A 142 -11.13 -12.93 -18.49
C THR A 142 -12.28 -12.48 -17.60
N HIS A 143 -12.06 -12.55 -16.29
CA HIS A 143 -12.96 -12.01 -15.26
C HIS A 143 -12.70 -10.51 -15.07
N LYS A 144 -13.59 -9.81 -14.36
CA LYS A 144 -13.44 -8.38 -14.05
C LYS A 144 -13.39 -8.11 -12.56
N VAL A 145 -12.57 -7.15 -12.18
CA VAL A 145 -12.56 -6.51 -10.85
C VAL A 145 -12.52 -5.00 -11.06
N GLU A 146 -13.51 -4.28 -10.53
CA GLU A 146 -13.58 -2.82 -10.59
C GLU A 146 -12.82 -2.19 -9.41
N MET A 147 -12.19 -1.04 -9.63
CA MET A 147 -11.55 -0.23 -8.59
C MET A 147 -12.39 1.03 -8.35
N LEU A 148 -12.92 1.18 -7.13
CA LEU A 148 -14.03 2.09 -6.83
C LEU A 148 -13.76 2.99 -5.62
N ASN A 149 -14.10 4.29 -5.74
CA ASN A 149 -14.11 5.22 -4.62
C ASN A 149 -15.17 4.83 -3.57
N ASN A 150 -16.32 4.31 -4.02
CA ASN A 150 -17.45 3.88 -3.18
C ASN A 150 -18.16 2.67 -3.78
N SER A 151 -18.56 1.70 -2.95
CA SER A 151 -19.58 0.67 -3.25
C SER A 151 -20.53 0.52 -2.04
N PRO A 152 -21.56 -0.35 -2.10
CA PRO A 152 -22.34 -0.75 -0.92
C PRO A 152 -21.49 -1.33 0.23
N ASP A 153 -20.31 -1.86 -0.07
CA ASP A 153 -19.32 -2.42 0.87
C ASP A 153 -18.36 -1.35 1.45
N GLY A 154 -18.67 -0.08 1.18
CA GLY A 154 -17.99 1.11 1.71
C GLY A 154 -17.03 1.78 0.73
N ALA A 155 -16.20 2.68 1.27
CA ALA A 155 -15.25 3.45 0.47
C ALA A 155 -13.98 2.65 0.13
N MET A 156 -13.33 3.01 -0.99
CA MET A 156 -12.06 2.49 -1.50
C MET A 156 -12.01 0.96 -1.51
N VAL A 157 -12.63 0.34 -2.53
CA VAL A 157 -12.80 -1.12 -2.63
C VAL A 157 -12.48 -1.66 -4.02
N PHE A 158 -12.12 -2.94 -4.05
CA PHE A 158 -12.21 -3.77 -5.24
C PHE A 158 -13.60 -4.43 -5.29
N ASN A 159 -14.24 -4.44 -6.45
CA ASN A 159 -15.54 -5.10 -6.67
C ASN A 159 -15.43 -6.18 -7.75
N PRO A 160 -15.58 -7.49 -7.42
CA PRO A 160 -15.73 -8.05 -6.07
C PRO A 160 -14.40 -8.04 -5.29
N GLY A 161 -14.48 -7.95 -3.96
CA GLY A 161 -13.29 -7.98 -3.08
C GLY A 161 -12.62 -9.35 -2.95
N TYR A 162 -13.41 -10.43 -3.08
CA TYR A 162 -12.94 -11.82 -3.24
C TYR A 162 -13.41 -12.38 -4.58
N ILE A 163 -12.56 -13.11 -5.30
CA ILE A 163 -12.94 -13.82 -6.53
C ILE A 163 -12.29 -15.20 -6.63
N HIS A 164 -13.06 -16.19 -7.11
CA HIS A 164 -12.60 -17.55 -7.39
C HIS A 164 -12.54 -17.77 -8.91
N ILE A 165 -11.36 -18.03 -9.46
CA ILE A 165 -11.11 -18.23 -10.90
C ILE A 165 -10.40 -19.57 -11.14
N LYS A 166 -10.36 -20.05 -12.39
CA LYS A 166 -9.65 -21.29 -12.74
C LYS A 166 -8.18 -21.03 -13.07
N THR A 167 -7.34 -22.04 -12.87
CA THR A 167 -5.94 -22.01 -13.33
C THR A 167 -5.89 -21.78 -14.84
N GLY A 168 -5.23 -20.69 -15.25
CA GLY A 168 -5.11 -20.25 -16.63
C GLY A 168 -6.03 -19.07 -17.02
N ASP A 169 -7.01 -18.70 -16.19
CA ASP A 169 -7.86 -17.52 -16.39
C ASP A 169 -7.08 -16.20 -16.19
N SER A 170 -7.72 -15.09 -16.57
CA SER A 170 -7.20 -13.73 -16.36
C SER A 170 -8.18 -12.88 -15.54
N ILE A 171 -7.68 -11.83 -14.89
CA ILE A 171 -8.50 -10.74 -14.34
C ILE A 171 -8.13 -9.44 -15.02
N GLU A 172 -9.15 -8.74 -15.54
CA GLU A 172 -9.12 -7.35 -15.95
C GLU A 172 -9.47 -6.46 -14.74
N PHE A 173 -8.46 -5.78 -14.19
CA PHE A 173 -8.62 -4.75 -13.18
C PHE A 173 -8.97 -3.42 -13.84
N GLN A 174 -10.18 -2.93 -13.62
CA GLN A 174 -10.74 -1.77 -14.31
C GLN A 174 -10.82 -0.56 -13.35
N PRO A 175 -10.07 0.54 -13.60
CA PRO A 175 -10.25 1.79 -12.88
C PRO A 175 -11.60 2.42 -13.28
N VAL A 176 -12.64 2.16 -12.48
CA VAL A 176 -13.98 2.74 -12.67
C VAL A 176 -14.07 4.09 -11.95
N SER A 177 -13.34 4.24 -10.84
CA SER A 177 -13.00 5.53 -10.23
C SER A 177 -11.54 5.91 -10.49
N TYR A 178 -11.24 7.21 -10.45
CA TYR A 178 -9.88 7.75 -10.49
C TYR A 178 -9.20 7.60 -9.12
N GLY A 179 -7.87 7.57 -9.09
CA GLY A 179 -7.03 7.46 -7.90
C GLY A 179 -6.51 6.04 -7.60
N HIS A 180 -6.76 5.04 -8.46
CA HIS A 180 -6.48 3.63 -8.14
C HIS A 180 -5.37 2.99 -8.98
N ASN A 181 -4.69 2.04 -8.36
CA ASN A 181 -3.90 1.02 -9.05
C ASN A 181 -4.14 -0.34 -8.37
N VAL A 182 -3.53 -1.39 -8.91
CA VAL A 182 -3.54 -2.73 -8.31
C VAL A 182 -2.12 -3.28 -8.24
N GLN A 183 -1.73 -3.89 -7.13
CA GLN A 183 -0.46 -4.60 -7.00
C GLN A 183 -0.47 -5.68 -5.91
N THR A 184 0.53 -6.56 -5.95
CA THR A 184 0.87 -7.40 -4.79
C THR A 184 1.42 -6.54 -3.64
N PRO A 185 1.19 -6.92 -2.36
CA PRO A 185 1.51 -6.07 -1.21
C PRO A 185 2.98 -6.13 -0.77
N GLU A 186 3.88 -6.73 -1.55
CA GLU A 186 5.26 -7.06 -1.13
C GLU A 186 6.06 -5.83 -0.70
N GLU A 187 5.91 -4.70 -1.41
CA GLU A 187 6.50 -3.40 -1.07
C GLU A 187 6.02 -2.86 0.30
N VAL A 188 4.83 -3.28 0.75
CA VAL A 188 4.19 -2.84 1.99
C VAL A 188 4.47 -3.80 3.14
N ILE A 189 4.50 -5.12 2.91
CA ILE A 189 4.71 -6.16 3.94
C ILE A 189 6.17 -6.63 4.06
N GLY A 190 7.03 -6.31 3.10
CA GLY A 190 8.47 -6.64 3.11
C GLY A 190 8.79 -8.11 2.83
N ASN A 191 7.86 -8.89 2.26
CA ASN A 191 8.03 -10.31 1.92
C ASN A 191 7.04 -10.74 0.82
N GLY A 192 7.31 -11.88 0.17
CA GLY A 192 6.50 -12.43 -0.94
C GLY A 192 5.41 -13.42 -0.53
N ASN A 193 5.10 -13.58 0.76
CA ASN A 193 4.20 -14.64 1.25
C ASN A 193 2.71 -14.37 0.96
N ALA A 194 2.40 -13.26 0.30
CA ALA A 194 1.04 -12.88 -0.09
C ALA A 194 0.54 -13.58 -1.37
N ILE A 195 1.39 -14.30 -2.09
CA ILE A 195 1.07 -14.99 -3.36
C ILE A 195 1.62 -16.43 -3.38
N PRO A 196 1.21 -17.30 -4.32
CA PRO A 196 1.72 -18.67 -4.40
C PRO A 196 3.19 -18.72 -4.83
N SER A 197 3.94 -19.70 -4.34
CA SER A 197 5.37 -19.87 -4.64
C SER A 197 5.61 -20.02 -6.15
N GLY A 198 6.51 -19.18 -6.68
CA GLY A 198 6.82 -19.14 -8.12
C GLY A 198 5.70 -18.56 -9.00
N ALA A 199 4.78 -17.78 -8.43
CA ALA A 199 4.00 -16.79 -9.15
C ALA A 199 4.79 -15.48 -9.25
N GLU A 200 4.64 -14.74 -10.35
CA GLU A 200 5.26 -13.44 -10.52
C GLU A 200 4.45 -12.36 -9.77
N PRO A 201 5.10 -11.44 -9.04
CA PRO A 201 4.49 -10.21 -8.55
C PRO A 201 3.93 -9.36 -9.70
N PHE A 202 2.86 -8.60 -9.44
CA PHE A 202 2.26 -7.71 -10.44
C PHE A 202 1.98 -6.32 -9.86
N LYS A 203 2.07 -5.30 -10.72
CA LYS A 203 1.85 -3.90 -10.37
C LYS A 203 1.35 -3.13 -11.59
N GLY A 204 0.13 -2.59 -11.50
CA GLY A 204 -0.46 -1.70 -12.50
C GLY A 204 -0.08 -0.24 -12.25
N ALA A 205 -0.06 0.54 -13.33
CA ALA A 205 0.09 1.99 -13.25
C ALA A 205 -1.18 2.67 -12.68
N MET A 206 -1.03 3.91 -12.21
CA MET A 206 -2.11 4.71 -11.66
C MET A 206 -3.15 5.05 -12.74
N ASN A 207 -4.42 4.75 -12.49
CA ASN A 207 -5.56 4.96 -13.40
C ASN A 207 -5.52 4.16 -14.71
N GLU A 208 -4.62 3.19 -14.84
CA GLU A 208 -4.56 2.30 -16.00
C GLU A 208 -5.24 0.97 -15.72
N LYS A 209 -5.76 0.35 -16.78
CA LYS A 209 -6.22 -1.04 -16.74
C LYS A 209 -5.01 -1.97 -16.69
N LEU A 210 -5.02 -2.93 -15.75
CA LEU A 210 -4.13 -4.07 -15.76
C LEU A 210 -4.90 -5.35 -16.11
N ILE A 211 -4.33 -6.20 -16.96
CA ILE A 211 -4.83 -7.57 -17.19
C ILE A 211 -3.74 -8.55 -16.75
N VAL A 212 -4.02 -9.36 -15.73
CA VAL A 212 -3.09 -10.37 -15.19
C VAL A 212 -3.62 -11.76 -15.50
N LYS A 213 -2.76 -12.67 -15.97
CA LYS A 213 -3.09 -14.09 -16.21
C LYS A 213 -2.55 -14.96 -15.08
N PHE A 214 -3.41 -15.77 -14.48
CA PHE A 214 -3.10 -16.53 -13.28
C PHE A 214 -2.80 -18.00 -13.61
N THR A 215 -1.52 -18.34 -13.67
CA THR A 215 -1.03 -19.66 -14.10
C THR A 215 -0.54 -20.56 -12.96
N LYS A 216 -0.51 -20.05 -11.72
CA LYS A 216 -0.21 -20.84 -10.51
C LYS A 216 -1.48 -20.94 -9.66
N PRO A 217 -1.92 -22.15 -9.29
CA PRO A 217 -3.04 -22.30 -8.37
C PRO A 217 -2.62 -21.92 -6.95
N GLY A 218 -3.55 -21.41 -6.16
CA GLY A 218 -3.28 -20.84 -4.84
C GLY A 218 -4.06 -19.56 -4.54
N VAL A 219 -3.81 -18.99 -3.36
CA VAL A 219 -4.40 -17.74 -2.89
C VAL A 219 -3.44 -16.57 -3.16
N TYR A 220 -3.98 -15.45 -3.64
CA TYR A 220 -3.27 -14.19 -3.83
C TYR A 220 -3.97 -13.08 -3.05
N LEU A 221 -3.26 -12.41 -2.15
CA LEU A 221 -3.67 -11.15 -1.52
C LEU A 221 -3.10 -9.98 -2.32
N TYR A 222 -3.92 -8.97 -2.62
CA TYR A 222 -3.54 -7.80 -3.42
C TYR A 222 -4.14 -6.49 -2.89
N ILE A 223 -3.58 -5.36 -3.29
CA ILE A 223 -3.90 -4.02 -2.74
C ILE A 223 -3.93 -2.93 -3.82
N CYS A 224 -4.58 -1.81 -3.51
CA CYS A 224 -4.26 -0.52 -4.11
C CYS A 224 -3.16 0.15 -3.27
N ASN A 225 -2.03 0.50 -3.86
CA ASN A 225 -0.84 0.99 -3.12
C ASN A 225 -1.08 2.31 -2.39
N TYR A 226 -2.01 3.11 -2.89
CA TYR A 226 -2.32 4.45 -2.37
C TYR A 226 -3.45 4.41 -1.33
N HIS A 227 -4.24 3.32 -1.31
CA HIS A 227 -5.45 3.19 -0.49
C HIS A 227 -5.48 1.96 0.43
N TYR A 228 -4.41 1.15 0.51
CA TYR A 228 -4.36 0.02 1.44
C TYR A 228 -4.59 0.46 2.90
N ILE A 229 -4.11 1.65 3.29
CA ILE A 229 -4.26 2.19 4.64
C ILE A 229 -5.73 2.44 5.06
N VAL A 230 -6.65 2.54 4.10
CA VAL A 230 -8.11 2.61 4.34
C VAL A 230 -8.83 1.30 4.00
N GLY A 231 -8.09 0.20 3.80
CA GLY A 231 -8.63 -1.14 3.53
C GLY A 231 -9.01 -1.39 2.08
N HIS A 232 -8.33 -0.75 1.11
CA HIS A 232 -8.47 -1.09 -0.31
C HIS A 232 -7.61 -2.33 -0.64
N VAL A 233 -8.13 -3.49 -0.22
CA VAL A 233 -7.51 -4.81 -0.31
C VAL A 233 -8.43 -5.79 -1.05
N GLY A 234 -7.90 -6.89 -1.58
CA GLY A 234 -8.69 -7.95 -2.19
C GLY A 234 -7.97 -9.30 -2.21
N VAL A 235 -8.73 -10.37 -2.47
CA VAL A 235 -8.25 -11.76 -2.51
C VAL A 235 -8.67 -12.45 -3.80
N ILE A 236 -7.76 -13.21 -4.40
CA ILE A 236 -8.04 -14.09 -5.54
C ILE A 236 -7.71 -15.52 -5.11
N GLN A 237 -8.64 -16.44 -5.33
CA GLN A 237 -8.37 -17.87 -5.29
C GLN A 237 -8.29 -18.40 -6.72
N VAL A 238 -7.17 -19.06 -7.04
CA VAL A 238 -6.90 -19.64 -8.37
C VAL A 238 -6.93 -21.17 -8.25
N GLY A 239 -7.96 -21.77 -8.85
CA GLY A 239 -8.22 -23.20 -8.74
C GLY A 239 -8.62 -23.62 -7.32
N ASN A 240 -8.66 -24.93 -7.12
CA ASN A 240 -9.10 -25.54 -5.86
C ASN A 240 -7.96 -25.71 -4.83
N ASN A 241 -6.70 -25.49 -5.21
CA ASN A 241 -5.58 -25.52 -4.27
C ASN A 241 -5.55 -24.24 -3.42
N SER A 242 -5.80 -24.36 -2.11
CA SER A 242 -5.64 -23.28 -1.14
C SER A 242 -4.40 -23.45 -0.23
N GLY A 243 -3.43 -24.27 -0.63
CA GLY A 243 -2.33 -24.75 0.22
C GLY A 243 -1.35 -23.69 0.74
N ASN A 244 -1.37 -22.46 0.21
CA ASN A 244 -0.62 -21.32 0.75
C ASN A 244 -1.45 -20.37 1.64
N LEU A 245 -2.73 -20.69 1.92
CA LEU A 245 -3.64 -19.82 2.68
C LEU A 245 -3.08 -19.41 4.05
N ASP A 246 -2.41 -20.32 4.76
CA ASP A 246 -1.80 -20.01 6.06
C ASP A 246 -0.70 -18.94 5.96
N ASP A 247 0.10 -18.96 4.89
CA ASP A 247 1.13 -17.95 4.65
C ASP A 247 0.55 -16.63 4.18
N VAL A 248 -0.51 -16.67 3.37
CA VAL A 248 -1.28 -15.48 2.98
C VAL A 248 -2.00 -14.86 4.19
N ARG A 249 -2.48 -15.67 5.15
CA ARG A 249 -3.04 -15.17 6.43
C ARG A 249 -1.97 -14.50 7.30
N LYS A 250 -0.75 -15.06 7.39
CA LYS A 250 0.39 -14.40 8.07
C LYS A 250 0.76 -13.07 7.40
N ALA A 251 0.77 -13.03 6.07
CA ALA A 251 0.95 -11.80 5.30
C ALA A 251 -0.21 -10.80 5.53
N GLY A 252 -1.44 -11.32 5.66
CA GLY A 252 -2.64 -10.59 6.01
C GLY A 252 -2.54 -9.88 7.37
N GLU A 253 -2.08 -10.56 8.43
CA GLU A 253 -1.85 -9.92 9.74
C GLU A 253 -0.82 -8.79 9.68
N VAL A 254 0.27 -8.99 8.93
CA VAL A 254 1.29 -7.94 8.71
C VAL A 254 0.72 -6.76 7.93
N LEU A 255 -0.21 -7.00 6.99
CA LEU A 255 -0.93 -5.95 6.28
C LEU A 255 -1.94 -5.23 7.19
N LYS A 256 -2.76 -5.97 7.95
CA LYS A 256 -3.76 -5.45 8.92
C LYS A 256 -3.13 -4.47 9.92
N GLY A 257 -1.95 -4.79 10.44
CA GLY A 257 -1.17 -3.88 11.31
C GLY A 257 -0.72 -2.56 10.66
N LYS A 258 -1.00 -2.36 9.36
CA LYS A 258 -0.73 -1.14 8.58
C LYS A 258 -2.01 -0.50 8.01
N ILE A 259 -3.19 -1.08 8.26
CA ILE A 259 -4.49 -0.53 7.86
C ILE A 259 -5.08 0.24 9.05
N PHE A 260 -5.57 1.45 8.81
CA PHE A 260 -6.17 2.32 9.81
C PHE A 260 -7.70 2.20 9.86
N SER A 261 -8.39 2.23 8.71
CA SER A 261 -9.86 2.37 8.68
C SER A 261 -10.64 1.06 8.66
N HIS A 262 -10.23 0.11 7.80
CA HIS A 262 -10.98 -1.14 7.56
C HIS A 262 -10.04 -2.38 7.53
N PRO A 263 -9.27 -2.65 8.62
CA PRO A 263 -8.39 -3.82 8.68
C PRO A 263 -9.12 -5.15 8.52
N GLU A 264 -10.37 -5.24 9.01
CA GLU A 264 -11.21 -6.44 8.99
C GLU A 264 -11.51 -6.96 7.58
N ARG A 265 -11.46 -6.12 6.54
CA ARG A 265 -11.65 -6.54 5.13
C ARG A 265 -10.65 -7.62 4.70
N VAL A 266 -9.43 -7.62 5.26
CA VAL A 266 -8.42 -8.65 4.98
C VAL A 266 -8.92 -10.02 5.45
N ASP A 267 -9.47 -10.11 6.65
CA ASP A 267 -10.02 -11.36 7.19
C ASP A 267 -11.28 -11.76 6.41
N GLN A 268 -12.21 -10.82 6.21
CA GLN A 268 -13.47 -11.04 5.49
C GLN A 268 -13.26 -11.68 4.11
N TYR A 269 -12.27 -11.24 3.34
CA TYR A 269 -11.99 -11.82 2.02
C TYR A 269 -11.14 -13.09 2.07
N LEU A 270 -10.31 -13.30 3.10
CA LEU A 270 -9.56 -14.55 3.30
C LEU A 270 -10.44 -15.68 3.86
N ASP A 271 -11.50 -15.36 4.59
CA ASP A 271 -12.51 -16.31 5.10
C ASP A 271 -13.50 -16.76 4.00
N MET A 272 -13.54 -16.07 2.86
CA MET A 272 -14.25 -16.54 1.66
C MET A 272 -13.46 -17.59 0.85
N VAL A 273 -12.17 -17.80 1.14
CA VAL A 273 -11.34 -18.82 0.48
C VAL A 273 -11.86 -20.22 0.81
N LYS A 274 -12.18 -20.98 -0.23
CA LYS A 274 -12.71 -22.34 -0.11
C LYS A 274 -11.55 -23.32 0.08
N VAL A 275 -11.65 -24.14 1.13
CA VAL A 275 -10.85 -25.36 1.29
C VAL A 275 -11.66 -26.53 0.74
N PHE A 276 -11.03 -27.42 -0.02
CA PHE A 276 -11.64 -28.54 -0.74
C PHE A 276 -11.04 -29.88 -0.29
#